data_AF-A0A1Q3EZH1-F1
#
_entry.id   AF-A0A1Q3EZH1-F1
#
_cell.length_a   1.000
_cell.length_b   1.000
_cell.length_c   1.000
_cell.angle_alpha   90.00
_cell.angle_beta   90.00
_cell.angle_gamma   90.00
#
_symmetry.space_group_name_H-M   'P 1'
#
loop_
_entity.id
_entity.type
_entity.pdbx_description
1 polymer ?
#
loop_
_entity_poly.entity_id
_entity_poly.type
_entity_poly.pdbx_seq_one_letter_code
_entity_poly.pdbx_strand_id
1 'polypeptide(L)'
;SSDASLECSGGQRRRHSDVQQQQQQQFNLNGTSGSASFDQLQAGRGSPRMMPPINRNDAQQGGHTDNQGLIVPKKLINPCVDSMDRQNLHRELMFNQKMGKSVLNQKSELQRALEKQKERQVLAAQNLAKQQAAENSIANELGRVIMQRAARLEQKNLAAAAAGSGAQSDQHPDSINPEYLNARAKLRATQAAAVYSK
;
A
#
# COMPACT_ATOMS: atom_id res chain seq x y z
N SER A 1 14.06 28.01 -53.37
CA SER A 1 14.67 27.01 -52.48
C SER A 1 15.44 27.75 -51.42
N SER A 2 14.85 27.98 -50.24
CA SER A 2 15.03 27.14 -49.03
C SER A 2 16.49 27.24 -48.55
N ASP A 3 16.80 27.76 -47.37
CA ASP A 3 16.36 27.22 -46.07
C ASP A 3 16.62 28.21 -44.92
N ALA A 4 16.02 27.90 -43.77
CA ALA A 4 15.60 28.69 -42.63
C ALA A 4 16.68 29.35 -41.75
N SER A 5 16.37 30.58 -41.34
CA SER A 5 16.67 31.11 -40.00
C SER A 5 15.95 30.27 -38.95
N LEU A 6 16.67 29.73 -37.96
CA LEU A 6 16.06 29.18 -36.74
C LEU A 6 16.76 29.81 -35.53
N GLU A 7 16.08 30.81 -34.97
CA GLU A 7 16.34 31.39 -33.66
C GLU A 7 16.24 30.29 -32.60
N CYS A 8 17.32 30.07 -31.84
CA CYS A 8 17.28 29.26 -30.64
C CYS A 8 16.47 30.00 -29.56
N SER A 9 15.20 29.61 -29.39
CA SER A 9 14.36 30.05 -28.27
C SER A 9 15.00 29.72 -26.93
N GLY A 10 15.17 30.75 -26.11
CA GLY A 10 15.69 30.66 -24.75
C GLY A 10 14.76 29.86 -23.83
N GLY A 11 15.10 28.58 -23.62
CA GLY A 11 14.56 27.77 -22.55
C GLY A 11 15.28 28.08 -21.23
N GLN A 12 14.65 28.87 -20.36
CA GLN A 12 15.09 29.07 -18.99
C GLN A 12 15.04 27.73 -18.23
N ARG A 13 16.21 27.11 -17.99
CA ARG A 13 16.34 26.01 -17.02
C ARG A 13 16.07 26.57 -15.62
N ARG A 14 14.83 26.41 -15.14
CA ARG A 14 14.49 26.57 -13.71
C ARG A 14 15.40 25.63 -12.91
N ARG A 15 16.31 26.18 -12.10
CA ARG A 15 17.22 25.38 -11.28
C ARG A 15 16.40 24.70 -10.18
N HIS A 16 16.66 23.41 -9.97
CA HIS A 16 16.00 22.54 -8.99
C HIS A 16 16.11 23.06 -7.54
N SER A 17 17.01 24.00 -7.26
CA SER A 17 17.16 24.67 -5.96
C SER A 17 15.91 25.45 -5.54
N ASP A 18 15.22 26.07 -6.50
CA ASP A 18 14.17 27.05 -6.19
C ASP A 18 12.86 26.35 -5.79
N VAL A 19 12.62 25.14 -6.32
CA VAL A 19 11.46 24.30 -5.96
C VAL A 19 11.61 23.76 -4.54
N GLN A 20 12.83 23.42 -4.12
CA GLN A 20 13.08 22.87 -2.79
C GLN A 20 12.93 23.94 -1.69
N GLN A 21 13.34 25.18 -1.96
CA GLN A 21 13.22 26.28 -0.99
C GLN A 21 11.78 26.79 -0.85
N GLN A 22 10.96 26.72 -1.91
CA GLN A 22 9.54 27.10 -1.82
C GLN A 22 8.70 26.05 -1.07
N GLN A 23 9.06 24.76 -1.16
CA GLN A 23 8.36 23.70 -0.42
C GLN A 23 8.68 23.73 1.08
N GLN A 24 9.89 24.19 1.46
CA GLN A 24 10.27 24.30 2.88
C GLN A 24 9.61 25.49 3.58
N GLN A 25 9.24 26.54 2.84
CA GLN A 25 8.56 27.72 3.41
C GLN A 25 7.08 27.50 3.74
N GLN A 26 6.46 26.38 3.34
CA GLN A 26 5.03 26.11 3.62
C GLN A 26 4.77 25.22 4.84
N PHE A 27 5.79 24.78 5.59
CA PHE A 27 5.61 23.90 6.76
C PHE A 27 5.70 24.60 8.12
N ASN A 28 5.94 25.91 8.16
CA ASN A 28 5.87 26.66 9.40
C ASN A 28 4.51 27.33 9.52
N LEU A 29 3.52 26.59 10.01
CA LEU A 29 2.35 27.07 10.75
C LEU A 29 1.49 25.85 11.10
N ASN A 30 1.75 25.27 12.28
CA ASN A 30 0.75 24.77 13.23
C ASN A 30 1.43 23.89 14.29
N GLY A 31 1.87 24.54 15.36
CA GLY A 31 2.04 23.88 16.64
C GLY A 31 0.68 23.79 17.33
N THR A 32 0.21 22.58 17.58
CA THR A 32 -0.77 22.31 18.64
C THR A 32 -0.43 20.97 19.28
N SER A 33 -0.04 21.08 20.54
CA SER A 33 0.22 20.05 21.53
C SER A 33 -0.88 18.98 21.60
N GLY A 34 -0.47 17.71 21.64
CA GLY A 34 -1.32 16.58 21.94
C GLY A 34 -0.49 15.36 22.32
N SER A 35 0.10 15.40 23.52
CA SER A 35 0.69 14.23 24.17
C SER A 35 -0.44 13.24 24.49
N ALA A 36 -0.51 12.13 23.75
CA ALA A 36 -1.31 10.98 24.12
C ALA A 36 -0.35 9.79 24.24
N SER A 37 0.05 9.52 25.48
CA SER A 37 0.77 8.32 25.89
C SER A 37 -0.01 7.08 25.47
N PHE A 38 0.52 6.33 24.52
CA PHE A 38 0.04 4.98 24.21
C PHE A 38 1.08 3.99 24.76
N ASP A 39 0.99 3.74 26.06
CA ASP A 39 1.69 2.63 26.72
C ASP A 39 0.65 1.81 27.47
N GLN A 40 -0.03 0.94 26.72
CA GLN A 40 -0.90 -0.09 27.26
C GLN A 40 -0.73 -1.33 26.40
N LEU A 41 -0.45 -2.45 27.09
CA LEU A 41 -0.35 -3.85 26.62
C LEU A 41 1.06 -4.37 26.31
N GLN A 42 1.78 -4.80 27.37
CA GLN A 42 2.10 -6.22 27.58
C GLN A 42 2.88 -6.43 28.90
N ALA A 43 2.11 -6.60 29.99
CA ALA A 43 2.59 -7.34 31.14
C ALA A 43 2.43 -8.84 30.84
N GLY A 44 3.53 -9.53 30.55
CA GLY A 44 3.50 -10.98 30.39
C GLY A 44 4.69 -11.56 29.63
N ARG A 45 5.58 -12.22 30.38
CA ARG A 45 6.70 -13.09 29.95
C ARG A 45 8.07 -12.40 29.80
N GLY A 46 8.89 -12.59 30.83
CA GLY A 46 10.33 -12.84 30.69
C GLY A 46 11.15 -11.78 29.98
N SER A 47 11.13 -10.53 30.47
CA SER A 47 12.23 -9.62 30.18
C SER A 47 13.51 -10.19 30.83
N PRO A 48 14.60 -10.44 30.08
CA PRO A 48 15.88 -10.69 30.73
C PRO A 48 16.21 -9.40 31.47
N ARG A 49 16.14 -9.45 32.79
CA ARG A 49 16.59 -8.35 33.67
C ARG A 49 18.03 -8.06 33.26
N MET A 50 18.25 -7.03 32.45
CA MET A 50 19.58 -6.57 32.10
C MET A 50 20.21 -6.18 33.43
N MET A 51 21.13 -7.00 33.92
CA MET A 51 21.80 -6.72 35.18
C MET A 51 22.47 -5.34 35.03
N PRO A 52 22.29 -4.40 35.98
CA PRO A 52 23.01 -3.13 35.90
C PRO A 52 24.51 -3.43 35.79
N PRO A 53 25.25 -2.73 34.92
CA PRO A 53 26.69 -2.92 34.85
C PRO A 53 27.26 -2.67 36.24
N ILE A 54 28.00 -3.63 36.76
CA ILE A 54 28.71 -3.51 38.02
C ILE A 54 29.84 -2.50 37.78
N ASN A 55 29.59 -1.22 38.04
CA ASN A 55 30.64 -0.21 38.15
C ASN A 55 31.52 -0.61 39.34
N ARG A 56 32.66 -1.24 39.04
CA ARG A 56 33.49 -1.93 40.04
C ARG A 56 34.69 -1.10 40.51
N ASN A 57 34.93 0.11 39.99
CA ASN A 57 36.23 0.77 40.12
C ASN A 57 36.17 2.29 40.34
N ASP A 58 35.29 2.78 41.20
CA ASP A 58 35.34 4.18 41.68
C ASP A 58 36.23 4.37 42.94
N ALA A 59 37.04 3.36 43.29
CA ALA A 59 37.98 3.45 44.40
C ALA A 59 39.41 3.63 43.88
N GLN A 60 40.01 4.76 44.23
CA GLN A 60 41.43 5.12 44.12
C GLN A 60 41.95 5.78 42.84
N GLN A 61 41.61 7.06 42.71
CA GLN A 61 42.46 8.03 42.04
C GLN A 61 43.40 8.71 43.05
N GLY A 62 44.60 8.13 43.24
CA GLY A 62 45.71 8.72 44.01
C GLY A 62 46.92 7.78 43.93
N GLY A 63 48.12 8.29 43.63
CA GLY A 63 49.36 7.50 43.59
C GLY A 63 49.58 6.78 44.92
N HIS A 64 49.31 5.47 44.98
CA HIS A 64 49.54 4.71 46.20
C HIS A 64 51.00 4.34 46.31
N THR A 65 51.66 4.94 47.29
CA THR A 65 52.97 4.50 47.78
C THR A 65 52.76 3.53 48.93
N ASP A 66 53.58 2.48 49.02
CA ASP A 66 53.59 1.59 50.17
C ASP A 66 54.12 2.30 51.43
N ASN A 67 54.11 1.60 52.57
CA ASN A 67 54.60 2.13 53.84
C ASN A 67 56.12 2.45 53.84
N GLN A 68 56.83 2.10 52.76
CA GLN A 68 58.25 2.36 52.52
C GLN A 68 58.47 3.45 51.46
N GLY A 69 57.39 4.09 50.97
CA GLY A 69 57.45 5.13 49.94
C GLY A 69 57.61 4.62 48.51
N LEU A 70 57.57 3.31 48.26
CA LEU A 70 57.67 2.72 46.92
C LEU A 70 56.31 2.78 46.20
N ILE A 71 56.33 3.17 44.92
CA ILE A 71 55.12 3.25 44.10
C ILE A 71 54.61 1.84 43.81
N VAL A 72 53.38 1.56 44.23
CA VAL A 72 52.74 0.28 43.95
C VAL A 72 52.19 0.27 42.52
N PRO A 73 52.46 -0.76 41.70
CA PRO A 73 51.87 -0.89 40.38
C PRO A 73 50.34 -0.86 40.44
N LYS A 74 49.73 0.00 39.60
CA LYS A 74 48.28 0.16 39.54
C LYS A 74 47.67 -0.69 38.44
N LYS A 75 46.49 -1.25 38.72
CA LYS A 75 45.65 -1.83 37.69
C LYS A 75 45.07 -0.70 36.84
N LEU A 76 45.48 -0.63 35.57
CA LEU A 76 44.90 0.30 34.61
C LEU A 76 43.43 -0.06 34.37
N ILE A 77 42.59 0.96 34.24
CA ILE A 77 41.18 0.75 33.96
C ILE A 77 41.02 0.51 32.45
N ASN A 78 40.20 -0.48 32.10
CA ASN A 78 39.94 -0.77 30.70
C ASN A 78 39.01 0.30 30.12
N PRO A 79 39.40 1.05 29.08
CA PRO A 79 38.58 2.13 28.54
C PRO A 79 37.23 1.64 28.01
N CYS A 80 37.11 0.37 27.59
CA CYS A 80 35.84 -0.20 27.14
C CYS A 80 34.85 -0.44 28.29
N VAL A 81 35.33 -0.58 29.54
CA VAL A 81 34.45 -0.71 30.72
C VAL A 81 34.12 0.64 31.35
N ASP A 82 34.91 1.69 31.13
CA ASP A 82 34.59 3.03 31.66
C ASP A 82 33.57 3.79 30.80
N SER A 83 33.59 3.59 29.48
CA SER A 83 32.63 4.27 28.60
C SER A 83 31.34 3.48 28.50
N MET A 84 30.31 4.01 29.15
CA MET A 84 28.94 3.50 29.03
C MET A 84 28.49 3.47 27.56
N ASP A 85 28.82 4.49 26.77
CA ASP A 85 28.46 4.58 25.35
C ASP A 85 29.02 3.42 24.54
N ARG A 86 30.28 3.04 24.77
CA ARG A 86 30.90 1.87 24.10
C ARG A 86 30.19 0.57 24.49
N GLN A 87 29.85 0.41 25.77
CA GLN A 87 29.11 -0.77 26.23
C GLN A 87 27.71 -0.82 25.63
N ASN A 88 27.02 0.33 25.55
CA ASN A 88 25.69 0.44 24.97
C ASN A 88 25.71 0.07 23.48
N LEU A 89 26.67 0.62 22.73
CA LEU A 89 26.88 0.29 21.32
C LEU A 89 27.16 -1.20 21.12
N HIS A 90 28.01 -1.81 21.95
CA HIS A 90 28.27 -3.25 21.88
C HIS A 90 26.98 -4.07 22.09
N ARG A 91 26.15 -3.70 23.07
CA ARG A 91 24.86 -4.38 23.32
C ARG A 91 23.91 -4.23 22.14
N GLU A 92 23.80 -3.03 21.56
CA GLU A 92 22.94 -2.77 20.40
C GLU A 92 23.42 -3.54 19.17
N LEU A 93 24.72 -3.55 18.87
CA LEU A 93 25.28 -4.30 17.75
C LEU A 93 25.07 -5.81 17.90
N MET A 94 25.29 -6.35 19.10
CA MET A 94 25.01 -7.76 19.41
C MET A 94 23.53 -8.07 19.29
N PHE A 95 22.64 -7.16 19.70
CA PHE A 95 21.21 -7.31 19.53
C PHE A 95 20.81 -7.33 18.04
N ASN A 96 21.33 -6.39 17.25
CA ASN A 96 21.05 -6.31 15.81
C ASN A 96 21.53 -7.57 15.08
N GLN A 97 22.69 -8.11 15.44
CA GLN A 97 23.18 -9.39 14.90
C GLN A 97 22.25 -10.55 15.26
N LYS A 98 21.83 -10.66 16.52
CA LYS A 98 20.88 -11.69 16.98
C LYS A 98 19.52 -11.59 16.29
N MET A 99 19.06 -10.37 16.02
CA MET A 99 17.79 -10.10 15.35
C MET A 99 17.88 -10.13 13.82
N GLY A 100 19.07 -10.32 13.24
CA GLY A 100 19.30 -10.28 11.80
C GLY A 100 19.07 -8.90 11.15
N LYS A 101 19.14 -7.81 11.94
CA LYS A 101 18.98 -6.43 11.44
C LYS A 101 20.31 -5.90 10.91
N SER A 102 20.46 -5.79 9.59
CA SER A 102 21.68 -5.27 8.97
C SER A 102 21.81 -3.76 9.18
N VAL A 103 22.77 -3.27 9.96
CA VAL A 103 22.96 -1.81 10.16
C VAL A 103 23.57 -1.10 8.94
N LEU A 104 24.29 -1.84 8.11
CA LEU A 104 24.83 -1.36 6.84
C LEU A 104 23.79 -1.65 5.74
N ASN A 105 23.41 -0.65 4.96
CA ASN A 105 22.52 -0.78 3.78
C ASN A 105 21.00 -0.84 4.04
N GLN A 106 20.49 -0.34 5.18
CA GLN A 106 19.04 -0.12 5.33
C GLN A 106 18.61 1.11 4.54
N LYS A 107 17.52 0.98 3.79
CA LYS A 107 16.75 2.15 3.34
C LYS A 107 16.29 2.91 4.58
N SER A 108 16.26 4.24 4.52
CA SER A 108 15.72 5.04 5.63
C SER A 108 14.26 4.66 5.90
N GLU A 109 13.77 4.89 7.11
CA GLU A 109 12.36 4.63 7.44
C GLU A 109 11.41 5.36 6.48
N LEU A 110 11.73 6.61 6.14
CA LEU A 110 11.01 7.41 5.16
C LEU A 110 10.99 6.75 3.78
N GLN A 111 12.13 6.28 3.29
CA GLN A 111 12.21 5.61 1.99
C GLN A 111 11.36 4.33 1.98
N ARG A 112 11.41 3.54 3.06
CA ARG A 112 10.56 2.35 3.21
C ARG A 112 9.08 2.72 3.22
N ALA A 113 8.70 3.82 3.87
CA ALA A 113 7.32 4.30 3.91
C ALA A 113 6.83 4.76 2.52
N LEU A 114 7.66 5.51 1.78
CA LEU A 114 7.35 5.96 0.43
C LEU A 114 7.22 4.80 -0.56
N GLU A 115 8.11 3.82 -0.51
CA GLU A 115 8.02 2.61 -1.33
C GLU A 115 6.72 1.84 -1.04
N LYS A 116 6.40 1.64 0.25
CA LYS A 116 5.15 1.00 0.67
C LYS A 116 3.91 1.78 0.21
N GLN A 117 3.97 3.11 0.21
CA GLN A 117 2.88 3.95 -0.30
C GLN A 117 2.72 3.79 -1.82
N LYS A 118 3.82 3.78 -2.58
CA LYS A 118 3.80 3.54 -4.04
C LYS A 118 3.24 2.16 -4.37
N GLU A 119 3.70 1.11 -3.69
CA GLU A 119 3.18 -0.25 -3.86
C GLU A 119 1.67 -0.32 -3.59
N ARG A 120 1.21 0.35 -2.52
CA ARG A 120 -0.23 0.42 -2.20
C ARG A 120 -1.03 1.11 -3.30
N GLN A 121 -0.51 2.20 -3.88
CA GLN A 121 -1.18 2.89 -4.99
C GLN A 121 -1.26 2.02 -6.24
N VAL A 122 -0.17 1.34 -6.60
CA VAL A 122 -0.14 0.43 -7.76
C VAL A 122 -1.12 -0.72 -7.58
N LEU A 123 -1.16 -1.32 -6.38
CA LEU A 123 -2.10 -2.39 -6.09
C LEU A 123 -3.57 -1.90 -6.14
N ALA A 124 -3.84 -0.71 -5.61
CA ALA A 124 -5.17 -0.10 -5.68
C ALA A 124 -5.59 0.16 -7.13
N ALA A 125 -4.70 0.73 -7.95
CA ALA A 125 -4.94 0.96 -9.37
C ALA A 125 -5.17 -0.35 -10.14
N GLN A 126 -4.37 -1.38 -9.87
CA GLN A 126 -4.55 -2.70 -10.49
C GLN A 126 -5.88 -3.34 -10.10
N ASN A 127 -6.27 -3.26 -8.83
CA ASN A 127 -7.55 -3.81 -8.37
C ASN A 127 -8.74 -3.06 -8.99
N LEU A 128 -8.66 -1.73 -9.10
CA LEU A 128 -9.69 -0.94 -9.78
C LEU A 128 -9.78 -1.31 -11.27
N ALA A 129 -8.65 -1.44 -11.96
CA ALA A 129 -8.62 -1.86 -13.36
C ALA A 129 -9.21 -3.27 -13.55
N LYS A 130 -8.91 -4.22 -12.65
CA LYS A 130 -9.51 -5.56 -12.64
C LYS A 130 -11.01 -5.51 -12.41
N GLN A 131 -11.48 -4.66 -11.50
CA GLN A 131 -12.90 -4.50 -11.21
C GLN A 131 -13.65 -3.87 -12.39
N GLN A 132 -13.09 -2.84 -13.02
CA GLN A 132 -13.64 -2.25 -14.24
C GLN A 132 -13.66 -3.25 -15.40
N ALA A 133 -12.61 -4.05 -15.58
CA ALA A 133 -12.59 -5.11 -16.59
C ALA A 133 -13.64 -6.20 -16.32
N ALA A 134 -13.90 -6.51 -15.05
CA ALA A 134 -14.93 -7.46 -14.64
C ALA A 134 -16.35 -6.89 -14.78
N GLU A 135 -16.56 -5.59 -14.53
CA GLU A 135 -17.83 -4.91 -14.78
C GLU A 135 -18.13 -4.78 -16.28
N ASN A 136 -17.14 -4.45 -17.09
CA ASN A 136 -17.27 -4.32 -18.53
C ASN A 136 -17.21 -5.67 -19.27
N SER A 137 -17.07 -6.77 -18.54
CA SER A 137 -17.08 -8.11 -19.13
C SER A 137 -18.46 -8.45 -19.67
N ILE A 138 -18.51 -9.06 -20.86
CA ILE A 138 -19.74 -9.52 -21.52
C ILE A 138 -20.58 -10.38 -20.57
N ALA A 139 -19.95 -11.18 -19.71
CA ALA A 139 -20.65 -12.00 -18.73
C ALA A 139 -21.43 -11.19 -17.68
N ASN A 140 -20.87 -10.06 -17.23
CA ASN A 140 -21.49 -9.16 -16.25
C ASN A 140 -22.64 -8.38 -16.90
N GLU A 141 -22.39 -7.83 -18.09
CA GLU A 141 -23.41 -7.13 -18.88
C GLU A 141 -24.60 -8.04 -19.22
N LEU A 142 -24.33 -9.27 -19.67
CA LEU A 142 -25.37 -10.27 -19.94
C LEU A 142 -26.18 -10.59 -18.68
N GLY A 143 -25.51 -10.74 -17.53
CA GLY A 143 -26.18 -10.94 -16.25
C GLY A 143 -27.12 -9.80 -15.88
N ARG A 144 -26.71 -8.55 -16.08
CA ARG A 144 -27.54 -7.34 -15.90
C ARG A 144 -28.78 -7.37 -16.79
N VAL A 145 -28.62 -7.66 -18.09
CA VAL A 145 -29.73 -7.72 -19.05
C VAL A 145 -30.72 -8.83 -18.70
N ILE A 146 -30.24 -10.01 -18.31
CA ILE A 146 -31.09 -11.13 -17.88
C ILE A 146 -31.93 -10.72 -16.66
N MET A 147 -31.29 -10.12 -15.64
CA MET A 147 -31.98 -9.67 -14.43
C MET A 147 -33.05 -8.61 -14.74
N GLN A 148 -32.72 -7.63 -15.60
CA GLN A 148 -33.67 -6.60 -16.02
C GLN A 148 -34.87 -7.20 -16.78
N ARG A 149 -34.61 -8.17 -17.66
CA ARG A 149 -35.67 -8.85 -18.42
C ARG A 149 -36.58 -9.65 -17.48
N ALA A 150 -36.02 -10.36 -16.50
CA ALA A 150 -36.78 -11.10 -15.50
C ALA A 150 -37.68 -10.17 -14.68
N ALA A 151 -37.17 -9.05 -14.16
CA ALA A 151 -37.96 -8.07 -13.42
C ALA A 151 -39.11 -7.49 -14.26
N ARG A 152 -38.87 -7.20 -15.55
CA ARG A 152 -39.92 -6.71 -16.46
C ARG A 152 -41.01 -7.75 -16.71
N LEU A 153 -40.64 -9.03 -16.80
CA LEU A 153 -41.60 -10.13 -16.94
C LEU A 153 -42.43 -10.30 -15.66
N GLU A 154 -41.81 -10.22 -14.49
CA GLU A 154 -42.50 -10.30 -13.20
C GLU A 154 -43.54 -9.18 -13.04
N GLN A 155 -43.16 -7.92 -13.35
CA GLN A 155 -44.11 -6.79 -13.34
C GLN A 155 -45.28 -6.99 -14.30
N LYS A 156 -45.03 -7.50 -15.51
CA LYS A 156 -46.09 -7.81 -16.47
C LYS A 156 -47.01 -8.91 -15.96
N ASN A 157 -46.46 -9.94 -15.31
CA ASN A 157 -47.23 -11.05 -14.76
C ASN A 157 -48.10 -10.58 -13.58
N LEU A 158 -47.56 -9.72 -12.72
CA LEU A 158 -48.29 -9.06 -11.63
C LEU A 158 -49.40 -8.15 -12.16
N ALA A 159 -49.11 -7.35 -13.20
CA ALA A 159 -50.11 -6.48 -13.83
C ALA A 159 -51.22 -7.27 -14.54
N ALA A 160 -50.88 -8.37 -15.21
CA ALA A 160 -51.85 -9.29 -15.82
C ALA A 160 -52.72 -10.01 -14.77
N ALA A 161 -52.12 -10.40 -13.65
CA ALA A 161 -52.85 -10.97 -12.51
C ALA A 161 -53.78 -9.95 -11.85
N ALA A 162 -53.38 -8.69 -11.72
CA ALA A 162 -54.20 -7.61 -11.15
C ALA A 162 -55.34 -7.16 -12.07
N ALA A 163 -55.17 -7.27 -13.39
CA ALA A 163 -56.20 -6.92 -14.38
C ALA A 163 -57.35 -7.93 -14.50
N GLY A 164 -57.37 -9.01 -13.70
CA GLY A 164 -58.46 -9.99 -13.68
C GLY A 164 -58.60 -10.82 -14.98
N SER A 165 -57.68 -10.68 -15.93
CA SER A 165 -57.55 -11.60 -17.06
C SER A 165 -56.87 -12.86 -16.57
N GLY A 166 -57.67 -13.77 -16.01
CA GLY A 166 -57.23 -15.13 -15.70
C GLY A 166 -56.47 -15.71 -16.89
N ALA A 167 -55.32 -16.30 -16.60
CA ALA A 167 -54.42 -16.91 -17.56
C ALA A 167 -55.15 -17.92 -18.46
N GLN A 168 -55.62 -17.48 -19.62
CA GLN A 168 -55.61 -18.31 -20.81
C GLN A 168 -54.22 -18.19 -21.41
N SER A 169 -53.25 -18.84 -20.75
CA SER A 169 -52.18 -19.45 -21.51
C SER A 169 -52.83 -20.59 -22.29
N ASP A 170 -53.45 -20.26 -23.43
CA ASP A 170 -53.72 -21.24 -24.47
C ASP A 170 -52.36 -21.84 -24.83
N GLN A 171 -52.04 -22.94 -24.18
CA GLN A 171 -51.00 -23.86 -24.61
C GLN A 171 -51.51 -24.52 -25.89
N HIS A 172 -51.59 -23.74 -26.97
CA HIS A 172 -51.48 -24.33 -28.28
C HIS A 172 -50.01 -24.79 -28.40
N PRO A 173 -49.74 -26.10 -28.59
CA PRO A 173 -48.37 -26.63 -28.64
C PRO A 173 -47.50 -25.98 -29.74
N ASP A 174 -48.13 -25.23 -30.66
CA ASP A 174 -47.47 -24.49 -31.74
C ASP A 174 -47.36 -22.97 -31.54
N SER A 175 -47.76 -22.40 -30.39
CA SER A 175 -47.59 -20.96 -30.12
C SER A 175 -46.13 -20.65 -29.75
N ILE A 176 -45.26 -20.80 -30.75
CA ILE A 176 -43.84 -20.53 -30.64
C ILE A 176 -43.64 -19.07 -30.22
N ASN A 177 -42.79 -18.85 -29.21
CA ASN A 177 -42.49 -17.54 -28.67
C ASN A 177 -42.24 -16.51 -29.80
N PRO A 178 -42.94 -15.37 -29.84
CA PRO A 178 -42.83 -14.40 -30.93
C PRO A 178 -41.41 -13.84 -31.10
N GLU A 179 -40.61 -13.77 -30.02
CA GLU A 179 -39.19 -13.43 -30.10
C GLU A 179 -38.37 -14.47 -30.88
N TYR A 180 -38.69 -15.75 -30.70
CA TYR A 180 -38.02 -16.83 -31.41
C TYR A 180 -38.33 -16.78 -32.91
N LEU A 181 -39.59 -16.52 -33.28
CA LEU A 181 -39.98 -16.34 -34.69
C LEU A 181 -39.21 -15.18 -35.34
N ASN A 182 -39.09 -14.06 -34.63
CA ASN A 182 -38.35 -12.89 -35.10
C ASN A 182 -36.83 -13.17 -35.22
N ALA A 183 -36.24 -13.85 -34.25
CA ALA A 183 -34.83 -14.25 -34.30
C ALA A 183 -34.55 -15.19 -35.48
N ARG A 184 -35.43 -16.16 -35.71
CA ARG A 184 -35.34 -17.10 -36.83
C ARG A 184 -35.48 -16.41 -38.19
N ALA A 185 -36.40 -15.45 -38.31
CA ALA A 185 -36.56 -14.66 -39.53
C ALA A 185 -35.30 -13.83 -39.84
N LYS A 186 -34.72 -13.17 -38.82
CA LYS A 186 -33.47 -12.41 -38.95
C LYS A 186 -32.30 -13.30 -39.38
N LEU A 187 -32.16 -14.49 -38.79
CA LEU A 187 -31.15 -15.48 -39.17
C LEU A 187 -31.29 -15.94 -40.62
N ARG A 188 -32.51 -16.18 -41.10
CA ARG A 188 -32.75 -16.50 -42.51
C ARG A 188 -32.37 -15.35 -43.43
N ALA A 189 -32.69 -14.11 -43.05
CA ALA A 189 -32.35 -12.94 -43.83
C ALA A 189 -30.83 -12.74 -43.96
N THR A 190 -30.08 -12.91 -42.86
CA THR A 190 -28.62 -12.78 -42.89
C THR A 190 -27.95 -13.93 -43.67
N GLN A 191 -28.45 -15.15 -43.53
CA GLN A 191 -27.95 -16.29 -44.30
C GLN A 191 -28.26 -16.14 -45.80
N ALA A 192 -29.46 -15.69 -46.17
CA ALA A 192 -29.82 -15.42 -47.55
C ALA A 192 -28.94 -14.30 -48.16
N ALA A 193 -28.70 -13.22 -47.42
CA ALA A 193 -27.81 -12.14 -47.84
C ALA A 193 -26.35 -12.61 -48.01
N ALA A 194 -25.85 -13.47 -47.12
CA ALA A 194 -24.51 -14.04 -47.22
C ALA A 194 -24.38 -15.01 -48.42
N VAL A 195 -25.45 -15.69 -48.81
CA VAL A 195 -25.48 -16.58 -49.99
C VAL A 195 -25.48 -15.78 -51.30
N TYR A 196 -26.11 -14.60 -51.33
CA TYR A 196 -26.17 -13.72 -52.52
C TYR A 196 -25.01 -12.71 -52.65
N SER A 197 -24.05 -12.72 -51.70
CA SER A 197 -22.89 -11.82 -51.67
C SER A 197 -21.61 -12.42 -52.31
N LYS A 198 -21.73 -13.44 -53.16
CA LYS A 198 -20.61 -14.07 -53.89
C LYS A 198 -20.67 -13.81 -55.38
#